data_AF-A0A946U7C6-F1
#
_entry.id   AF-A0A946U7C6-F1
#
_cell.length_a   1.000
_cell.length_b   1.000
_cell.length_c   1.000
_cell.angle_alpha   90.00
_cell.angle_beta   90.00
_cell.angle_gamma   90.00
#
_symmetry.space_group_name_H-M   'P 1'
#
loop_
_entity.id
_entity.type
_entity.pdbx_description
1 polymer ?
#
loop_
_entity_poly.entity_id
_entity_poly.type
_entity_poly.pdbx_seq_one_letter_code
_entity_poly.pdbx_strand_id
1 'polypeptide(L)'
;AYRIRDIIKLLAVAPHFNVATHVEVDGEVLDRDTDEIALEVAEKALAEWGKPEGELTYLKRAPETLYNKWQKYGVLPRNVDREVVEIMHRTHIGVDQDYKNLMKQGTRTAIADGWGGSMMATDLQDILFGAPSPLQSEANLGVLKEDQVNIVIHGHEPVLSEMIVVVSQAPEMIEYAQSKGAKGIQLSGICCTANEILQRHGVPLCGTFLQQELAIITGACDAMVVDIQCIFQNVANVAKCFHTKLITTHPIAKMEQENAIHIEFDEYHAIEDAKKIVKLAIDNFQNRSADVMIPAQKAPQVAGFGVESIEYHLGGTFRGSYYTLNDNIINGRIRGVAGVVGCNNARTKHNEGHIEVVKELIKNDVLVITTGCNGIACAMEGLLTPESAGVYCGPGLTEVCETVGIPPVLHMGSCVDNSRILLAATEMVKAGGLGDDISDLPVAGSAPEWMSEKAISIGQYFVASGVYTVFGVTLPIAGAPVFQKYLFETFEEMYGGMWDLEVDPVKHARKMIAHIDKKRAALGIDKARERVMVDMAARREMAV
;
A
#
# COMPACT_ATOMS: atom_id res chain seq x y z
N ALA A 1 12.63 16.69 -15.99
CA ALA A 1 12.28 16.45 -14.57
C ALA A 1 12.11 14.94 -14.31
N TYR A 2 11.31 14.27 -15.12
CA TYR A 2 11.06 12.83 -15.05
C TYR A 2 11.82 12.05 -16.11
N ARG A 3 12.11 10.78 -15.83
CA ARG A 3 12.72 9.79 -16.73
C ARG A 3 12.29 8.40 -16.32
N ILE A 4 12.31 7.44 -17.24
CA ILE A 4 12.15 6.02 -16.90
C ILE A 4 13.34 5.63 -16.03
N ARG A 5 13.09 5.20 -14.79
CA ARG A 5 14.11 4.76 -13.85
C ARG A 5 14.24 3.25 -13.80
N ASP A 6 13.17 2.52 -14.06
CA ASP A 6 13.16 1.06 -14.05
C ASP A 6 12.70 0.49 -15.40
N ILE A 7 13.69 0.26 -16.28
CA ILE A 7 13.46 -0.34 -17.60
C ILE A 7 13.05 -1.81 -17.46
N ILE A 8 13.58 -2.54 -16.46
CA ILE A 8 13.24 -3.95 -16.24
C ILE A 8 11.75 -4.06 -15.90
N LYS A 9 11.26 -3.20 -15.02
CA LYS A 9 9.85 -3.10 -14.67
C LYS A 9 8.98 -2.73 -15.87
N LEU A 10 9.41 -1.77 -16.69
CA LEU A 10 8.69 -1.39 -17.92
C LEU A 10 8.52 -2.60 -18.86
N LEU A 11 9.60 -3.34 -19.11
CA LEU A 11 9.58 -4.52 -19.96
C LEU A 11 8.74 -5.66 -19.38
N ALA A 12 8.70 -5.81 -18.05
CA ALA A 12 7.85 -6.78 -17.37
C ALA A 12 6.35 -6.40 -17.44
N VAL A 13 6.04 -5.10 -17.40
CA VAL A 13 4.67 -4.57 -17.42
C VAL A 13 4.09 -4.51 -18.83
N ALA A 14 4.89 -4.18 -19.85
CA ALA A 14 4.43 -3.99 -21.23
C ALA A 14 3.56 -5.16 -21.77
N PRO A 15 3.91 -6.45 -21.57
CA PRO A 15 3.08 -7.57 -22.01
C PRO A 15 1.68 -7.59 -21.37
N HIS A 16 1.53 -7.07 -20.14
CA HIS A 16 0.23 -6.97 -19.48
C HIS A 16 -0.69 -5.91 -20.10
N PHE A 17 -0.17 -5.04 -20.96
CA PHE A 17 -0.94 -4.13 -21.82
C PHE A 17 -1.03 -4.62 -23.29
N ASN A 18 -0.53 -5.83 -23.57
CA ASN A 18 -0.33 -6.35 -24.93
C ASN A 18 0.61 -5.47 -25.78
N VAL A 19 1.59 -4.83 -25.14
CA VAL A 19 2.64 -4.08 -25.82
C VAL A 19 3.84 -5.02 -26.03
N ALA A 20 4.24 -5.20 -27.29
CA ALA A 20 5.40 -6.02 -27.62
C ALA A 20 6.68 -5.33 -27.16
N THR A 21 7.65 -6.08 -26.65
CA THR A 21 8.97 -5.56 -26.24
C THR A 21 10.06 -5.79 -27.28
N HIS A 22 9.75 -6.55 -28.34
CA HIS A 22 10.66 -6.89 -29.43
C HIS A 22 9.95 -6.68 -30.78
N VAL A 23 10.73 -6.52 -31.85
CA VAL A 23 10.27 -6.35 -33.24
C VAL A 23 11.06 -7.27 -34.16
N GLU A 24 10.41 -7.80 -35.19
CA GLU A 24 11.07 -8.61 -36.22
C GLU A 24 11.47 -7.71 -37.39
N VAL A 25 12.77 -7.65 -37.71
CA VAL A 25 13.33 -6.90 -38.84
C VAL A 25 14.21 -7.84 -39.65
N ASP A 26 13.90 -8.01 -40.93
CA ASP A 26 14.64 -8.90 -41.85
C ASP A 26 14.82 -10.35 -41.35
N GLY A 27 13.88 -10.85 -40.55
CA GLY A 27 13.90 -12.20 -39.97
C GLY A 27 14.71 -12.34 -38.68
N GLU A 28 15.24 -11.23 -38.14
CA GLU A 28 15.91 -11.17 -36.84
C GLU A 28 15.00 -10.50 -35.79
N VAL A 29 14.98 -11.05 -34.58
CA VAL A 29 14.24 -10.47 -33.43
C VAL A 29 15.15 -9.47 -32.73
N LEU A 30 14.74 -8.20 -32.74
CA LEU A 30 15.47 -7.09 -32.13
C LEU A 30 14.67 -6.49 -30.98
N ASP A 31 15.36 -5.93 -29.99
CA ASP A 31 14.74 -5.16 -28.92
C ASP A 31 14.08 -3.90 -29.51
N ARG A 32 12.86 -3.58 -29.06
CA ARG A 32 12.22 -2.32 -29.41
C ARG A 32 12.84 -1.16 -28.62
N ASP A 33 12.74 0.04 -29.18
CA ASP A 33 13.16 1.25 -28.49
C ASP A 33 12.37 1.43 -27.18
N THR A 34 13.08 1.79 -26.11
CA THR A 34 12.49 1.87 -24.77
C THR A 34 11.48 3.01 -24.65
N ASP A 35 11.72 4.14 -25.32
CA ASP A 35 10.80 5.28 -25.29
C ASP A 35 9.52 4.97 -26.09
N GLU A 36 9.63 4.22 -27.20
CA GLU A 36 8.48 3.71 -27.94
C GLU A 36 7.62 2.75 -27.11
N ILE A 37 8.25 1.81 -26.39
CA ILE A 37 7.54 0.90 -25.48
C ILE A 37 6.83 1.71 -24.39
N ALA A 38 7.54 2.67 -23.77
CA ALA A 38 6.98 3.49 -22.69
C ALA A 38 5.79 4.34 -23.16
N LEU A 39 5.88 4.94 -24.34
CA LEU A 39 4.79 5.71 -24.93
C LEU A 39 3.57 4.81 -25.18
N GLU A 40 3.76 3.65 -25.80
CA GLU A 40 2.65 2.73 -26.08
C GLU A 40 2.02 2.20 -24.78
N VAL A 41 2.83 1.87 -23.77
CA VAL A 41 2.34 1.50 -22.43
C VAL A 41 1.52 2.62 -21.80
N ALA A 42 1.99 3.87 -21.86
CA ALA A 42 1.29 5.02 -21.32
C ALA A 42 -0.06 5.27 -22.02
N GLU A 43 -0.10 5.18 -23.35
CA GLU A 43 -1.33 5.31 -24.13
C GLU A 43 -2.34 4.21 -23.80
N LYS A 44 -1.88 2.96 -23.66
CA LYS A 44 -2.74 1.84 -23.26
C LYS A 44 -3.26 2.00 -21.84
N ALA A 45 -2.40 2.37 -20.89
CA ALA A 45 -2.79 2.61 -19.51
C ALA A 45 -3.81 3.75 -19.40
N LEU A 46 -3.63 4.84 -20.14
CA LEU A 46 -4.59 5.95 -20.20
C LEU A 46 -5.95 5.49 -20.77
N ALA A 47 -5.93 4.64 -21.80
CA ALA A 47 -7.15 4.12 -22.40
C ALA A 47 -7.98 3.24 -21.42
N GLU A 48 -7.36 2.61 -20.42
CA GLU A 48 -8.07 1.81 -19.39
C GLU A 48 -9.05 2.64 -18.54
N TRP A 49 -8.93 3.96 -18.52
CA TRP A 49 -9.83 4.85 -17.80
C TRP A 49 -11.15 5.09 -18.56
N GLY A 50 -11.12 5.10 -19.91
CA GLY A 50 -12.24 5.56 -20.73
C GLY A 50 -12.57 4.73 -21.97
N LYS A 51 -11.92 3.58 -22.20
CA LYS A 51 -12.14 2.77 -23.41
C LYS A 51 -13.61 2.34 -23.59
N PRO A 52 -14.14 2.34 -24.83
CA PRO A 52 -15.57 2.12 -25.08
C PRO A 52 -16.01 0.66 -24.92
N GLU A 53 -15.11 -0.29 -25.17
CA GLU A 53 -15.39 -1.73 -25.25
C GLU A 53 -14.34 -2.56 -24.52
N GLY A 54 -14.69 -3.82 -24.26
CA GLY A 54 -13.84 -4.77 -23.57
C GLY A 54 -13.86 -4.63 -22.04
N GLU A 55 -12.83 -5.20 -21.45
CA GLU A 55 -12.61 -5.30 -20.01
C GLU A 55 -11.21 -4.80 -19.67
N LEU A 56 -10.95 -4.46 -18.40
CA LEU A 56 -9.64 -4.02 -17.97
C LEU A 56 -8.53 -5.03 -18.31
N THR A 57 -7.42 -4.59 -18.88
CA THR A 57 -6.39 -5.52 -19.38
C THR A 57 -5.65 -6.21 -18.22
N TYR A 58 -5.44 -5.50 -17.11
CA TYR A 58 -4.76 -5.99 -15.92
C TYR A 58 -5.50 -7.10 -15.16
N LEU A 59 -6.79 -7.34 -15.44
CA LEU A 59 -7.54 -8.43 -14.79
C LEU A 59 -6.91 -9.80 -15.05
N LYS A 60 -6.24 -9.95 -16.20
CA LYS A 60 -5.54 -11.19 -16.58
C LYS A 60 -4.29 -11.48 -15.76
N ARG A 61 -3.90 -10.57 -14.87
CA ARG A 61 -2.82 -10.81 -13.90
C ARG A 61 -3.29 -11.65 -12.72
N ALA A 62 -4.59 -11.67 -12.44
CA ALA A 62 -5.16 -12.54 -11.42
C ALA A 62 -5.01 -14.03 -11.81
N PRO A 63 -5.00 -14.96 -10.84
CA PRO A 63 -5.08 -16.38 -11.15
C PRO A 63 -6.27 -16.70 -12.05
N GLU A 64 -6.11 -17.65 -12.97
CA GLU A 64 -7.14 -17.98 -13.97
C GLU A 64 -8.47 -18.37 -13.31
N THR A 65 -8.42 -19.14 -12.22
CA THR A 65 -9.59 -19.53 -11.42
C THR A 65 -10.35 -18.31 -10.89
N LEU A 66 -9.63 -17.28 -10.44
CA LEU A 66 -10.21 -16.05 -9.91
C LEU A 66 -10.83 -15.20 -11.02
N TYR A 67 -10.15 -15.07 -12.16
CA TYR A 67 -10.69 -14.38 -13.34
C TYR A 67 -11.99 -15.04 -13.83
N ASN A 68 -12.01 -16.37 -13.93
CA ASN A 68 -13.19 -17.15 -14.32
C ASN A 68 -14.35 -16.98 -13.31
N LYS A 69 -14.03 -16.84 -12.02
CA LYS A 69 -15.01 -16.53 -10.98
C LYS A 69 -15.65 -15.16 -11.21
N TRP A 70 -14.87 -14.13 -11.49
CA TRP A 70 -15.40 -12.80 -11.82
C TRP A 70 -16.25 -12.81 -13.08
N GLN A 71 -15.84 -13.58 -14.10
CA GLN A 71 -16.62 -13.78 -15.32
C GLN A 71 -17.99 -14.39 -15.01
N LYS A 72 -18.01 -15.47 -14.24
CA LYS A 72 -19.24 -16.17 -13.82
C LYS A 72 -20.22 -15.24 -13.10
N TYR A 73 -19.73 -14.38 -12.21
CA TYR A 73 -20.59 -13.42 -11.50
C TYR A 73 -20.88 -12.14 -12.30
N GLY A 74 -20.23 -11.96 -13.45
CA GLY A 74 -20.37 -10.80 -14.32
C GLY A 74 -19.89 -9.51 -13.67
N VAL A 75 -18.74 -9.58 -12.96
CA VAL A 75 -18.13 -8.44 -12.25
C VAL A 75 -16.77 -8.03 -12.85
N LEU A 76 -16.46 -8.49 -14.07
CA LEU A 76 -15.30 -8.02 -14.82
C LEU A 76 -15.47 -6.52 -15.16
N PRO A 77 -14.60 -5.63 -14.67
CA PRO A 77 -14.68 -4.21 -14.94
C PRO A 77 -14.41 -3.88 -16.40
N ARG A 78 -15.14 -2.89 -16.94
CA ARG A 78 -15.02 -2.49 -18.35
C ARG A 78 -13.91 -1.47 -18.55
N ASN A 79 -13.98 -0.37 -17.80
CA ASN A 79 -12.97 0.68 -17.70
C ASN A 79 -13.14 1.36 -16.33
N VAL A 80 -12.14 2.09 -15.83
CA VAL A 80 -12.17 2.62 -14.46
C VAL A 80 -13.30 3.64 -14.25
N ASP A 81 -13.40 4.67 -15.10
CA ASP A 81 -14.34 5.79 -14.88
C ASP A 81 -15.80 5.37 -15.08
N ARG A 82 -16.08 4.48 -16.04
CA ARG A 82 -17.42 3.98 -16.30
C ARG A 82 -17.99 3.23 -15.11
N GLU A 83 -17.16 2.49 -14.38
CA GLU A 83 -17.64 1.80 -13.19
C GLU A 83 -17.98 2.76 -12.04
N VAL A 84 -17.25 3.88 -11.93
CA VAL A 84 -17.57 4.97 -10.98
C VAL A 84 -18.86 5.68 -11.41
N VAL A 85 -18.96 6.08 -12.67
CA VAL A 85 -20.15 6.77 -13.22
C VAL A 85 -21.40 5.89 -13.13
N GLU A 86 -21.28 4.59 -13.41
CA GLU A 86 -22.43 3.67 -13.33
C GLU A 86 -22.90 3.45 -11.88
N ILE A 87 -22.01 3.43 -10.88
CA ILE A 87 -22.43 3.44 -9.46
C ILE A 87 -23.29 4.66 -9.16
N MET A 88 -22.83 5.85 -9.57
CA MET A 88 -23.55 7.10 -9.32
C MET A 88 -24.92 7.11 -10.00
N HIS A 89 -25.03 6.53 -11.21
CA HIS A 89 -26.31 6.37 -11.88
C HIS A 89 -27.23 5.37 -11.16
N ARG A 90 -26.73 4.19 -10.80
CA ARG A 90 -27.54 3.13 -10.14
C ARG A 90 -28.09 3.55 -8.79
N THR A 91 -27.35 4.40 -8.06
CA THR A 91 -27.75 4.91 -6.75
C THR A 91 -28.69 6.13 -6.83
N HIS A 92 -29.03 6.61 -8.03
CA HIS A 92 -30.04 7.65 -8.22
C HIS A 92 -31.45 7.13 -7.90
N ILE A 93 -32.34 8.02 -7.46
CA ILE A 93 -33.74 7.71 -7.19
C ILE A 93 -34.39 7.02 -8.41
N GLY A 94 -35.02 5.86 -8.16
CA GLY A 94 -35.80 5.13 -9.15
C GLY A 94 -35.01 4.20 -10.10
N VAL A 95 -33.69 4.05 -9.93
CA VAL A 95 -32.85 3.23 -10.82
C VAL A 95 -32.70 1.80 -10.30
N ASP A 96 -31.66 1.50 -9.52
CA ASP A 96 -31.40 0.15 -9.03
C ASP A 96 -31.89 0.00 -7.59
N GLN A 97 -32.87 -0.88 -7.38
CA GLN A 97 -33.56 -1.08 -6.10
C GLN A 97 -33.29 -2.47 -5.50
N ASP A 98 -32.34 -3.21 -6.07
CA ASP A 98 -31.90 -4.51 -5.56
C ASP A 98 -30.48 -4.39 -4.97
N TYR A 99 -30.36 -4.58 -3.65
CA TYR A 99 -29.07 -4.49 -2.95
C TYR A 99 -28.02 -5.48 -3.49
N LYS A 100 -28.44 -6.63 -4.03
CA LYS A 100 -27.52 -7.61 -4.62
C LYS A 100 -26.95 -7.10 -5.94
N ASN A 101 -27.79 -6.49 -6.76
CA ASN A 101 -27.40 -5.91 -8.04
C ASN A 101 -26.57 -4.63 -7.85
N LEU A 102 -26.93 -3.80 -6.86
CA LEU A 102 -26.13 -2.67 -6.41
C LEU A 102 -24.74 -3.12 -5.96
N MET A 103 -24.64 -4.17 -5.13
CA MET A 103 -23.34 -4.68 -4.71
C MET A 103 -22.60 -5.42 -5.81
N LYS A 104 -23.28 -6.01 -6.80
CA LYS A 104 -22.62 -6.51 -8.00
C LYS A 104 -21.87 -5.38 -8.71
N GLN A 105 -22.50 -4.21 -8.86
CA GLN A 105 -21.81 -3.03 -9.37
C GLN A 105 -20.70 -2.57 -8.42
N GLY A 106 -20.97 -2.49 -7.11
CA GLY A 106 -19.98 -2.12 -6.09
C GLY A 106 -18.70 -2.97 -6.17
N THR A 107 -18.87 -4.29 -6.31
CA THR A 107 -17.77 -5.24 -6.54
C THR A 107 -17.03 -4.93 -7.84
N ARG A 108 -17.75 -4.71 -8.94
CA ARG A 108 -17.13 -4.40 -10.23
C ARG A 108 -16.31 -3.11 -10.14
N THR A 109 -16.81 -2.05 -9.51
CA THR A 109 -16.04 -0.81 -9.34
C THR A 109 -14.83 -1.01 -8.42
N ALA A 110 -14.96 -1.78 -7.34
CA ALA A 110 -13.84 -2.06 -6.46
C ALA A 110 -12.73 -2.86 -7.16
N ILE A 111 -13.08 -3.86 -7.99
CA ILE A 111 -12.08 -4.58 -8.81
C ILE A 111 -11.40 -3.61 -9.80
N ALA A 112 -12.14 -2.63 -10.34
CA ALA A 112 -11.57 -1.60 -11.22
C ALA A 112 -10.54 -0.69 -10.52
N ASP A 113 -10.64 -0.55 -9.19
CA ASP A 113 -9.63 0.08 -8.35
C ASP A 113 -8.44 -0.86 -8.15
N GLY A 114 -8.62 -1.97 -7.42
CA GLY A 114 -7.52 -2.83 -6.97
C GLY A 114 -6.74 -3.50 -8.10
N TRP A 115 -7.42 -3.99 -9.14
CA TRP A 115 -6.83 -4.64 -10.32
C TRP A 115 -6.77 -3.73 -11.55
N GLY A 116 -7.06 -2.44 -11.36
CA GLY A 116 -7.00 -1.42 -12.41
C GLY A 116 -6.23 -0.21 -11.91
N GLY A 117 -6.94 0.84 -11.48
CA GLY A 117 -6.37 2.13 -11.12
C GLY A 117 -5.18 2.05 -10.16
N SER A 118 -5.34 1.36 -9.02
CA SER A 118 -4.28 1.21 -8.01
C SER A 118 -3.08 0.42 -8.55
N MET A 119 -3.33 -0.70 -9.24
CA MET A 119 -2.25 -1.55 -9.77
C MET A 119 -1.47 -0.89 -10.91
N MET A 120 -2.16 -0.21 -11.82
CA MET A 120 -1.53 0.58 -12.88
C MET A 120 -0.73 1.73 -12.28
N ALA A 121 -1.29 2.45 -11.30
CA ALA A 121 -0.58 3.54 -10.64
C ALA A 121 0.71 3.05 -9.98
N THR A 122 0.65 1.97 -9.20
CA THR A 122 1.83 1.37 -8.56
C THR A 122 2.90 0.96 -9.58
N ASP A 123 2.53 0.25 -10.66
CA ASP A 123 3.50 -0.18 -11.66
C ASP A 123 4.13 1.00 -12.43
N LEU A 124 3.32 1.99 -12.84
CA LEU A 124 3.82 3.18 -13.54
C LEU A 124 4.70 4.04 -12.64
N GLN A 125 4.39 4.13 -11.35
CA GLN A 125 5.23 4.80 -10.37
C GLN A 125 6.58 4.09 -10.20
N ASP A 126 6.60 2.76 -10.17
CA ASP A 126 7.86 2.01 -10.11
C ASP A 126 8.71 2.21 -11.37
N ILE A 127 8.06 2.25 -12.54
CA ILE A 127 8.75 2.56 -13.82
C ILE A 127 9.38 3.96 -13.79
N LEU A 128 8.66 4.97 -13.30
CA LEU A 128 9.10 6.37 -13.31
C LEU A 128 10.06 6.72 -12.17
N PHE A 129 9.86 6.14 -10.99
CA PHE A 129 10.55 6.54 -9.76
C PHE A 129 11.52 5.48 -9.23
N GLY A 130 11.44 4.26 -9.77
CA GLY A 130 12.21 3.09 -9.36
C GLY A 130 11.39 2.16 -8.47
N ALA A 131 11.50 0.84 -8.70
CA ALA A 131 10.89 -0.15 -7.82
C ALA A 131 11.50 -0.07 -6.40
N PRO A 132 10.68 -0.18 -5.34
CA PRO A 132 11.17 -0.19 -3.96
C PRO A 132 12.18 -1.31 -3.72
N SER A 133 13.23 -0.99 -2.96
CA SER A 133 14.19 -1.97 -2.45
C SER A 133 14.50 -1.69 -0.97
N PRO A 134 14.83 -2.71 -0.16
CA PRO A 134 14.95 -2.50 1.26
C PRO A 134 15.95 -1.44 1.66
N LEU A 135 15.47 -0.52 2.49
CA LEU A 135 16.22 0.63 2.96
C LEU A 135 15.90 0.93 4.42
N GLN A 136 16.80 1.63 5.08
CA GLN A 136 16.63 2.04 6.48
C GLN A 136 16.07 3.46 6.55
N SER A 137 15.14 3.67 7.49
CA SER A 137 14.63 5.00 7.83
C SER A 137 14.21 5.06 9.30
N GLU A 138 13.54 6.14 9.69
CA GLU A 138 12.98 6.37 11.02
C GLU A 138 11.51 6.78 10.91
N ALA A 139 10.74 6.61 11.99
CA ALA A 139 9.35 7.04 12.07
C ALA A 139 9.01 7.73 13.40
N ASN A 140 7.93 8.52 13.38
CA ASN A 140 7.34 9.35 14.44
C ASN A 140 7.83 10.81 14.46
N LEU A 141 7.15 11.68 15.22
CA LEU A 141 7.39 13.13 15.27
C LEU A 141 8.83 13.52 15.61
N GLY A 142 9.57 12.66 16.32
CA GLY A 142 10.98 12.88 16.66
C GLY A 142 11.95 12.91 15.48
N VAL A 143 11.49 12.64 14.25
CA VAL A 143 12.28 12.79 13.03
C VAL A 143 12.47 14.26 12.62
N LEU A 144 11.62 15.16 13.10
CA LEU A 144 11.78 16.61 12.91
C LEU A 144 13.06 17.12 13.59
N LYS A 145 13.59 18.24 13.10
CA LYS A 145 14.84 18.83 13.59
C LYS A 145 14.67 20.29 13.95
N GLU A 146 15.03 20.66 15.17
CA GLU A 146 15.00 22.06 15.62
C GLU A 146 15.99 22.93 14.83
N ASP A 147 17.13 22.37 14.41
CA ASP A 147 18.20 23.11 13.74
C ASP A 147 18.18 23.00 12.21
N GLN A 148 17.14 22.44 11.60
CA GLN A 148 16.99 22.35 10.14
C GLN A 148 15.62 22.85 9.68
N VAL A 149 15.50 23.19 8.40
CA VAL A 149 14.21 23.54 7.77
C VAL A 149 13.37 22.26 7.67
N ASN A 150 12.24 22.17 8.36
CA ASN A 150 11.36 21.01 8.28
C ASN A 150 10.27 21.23 7.23
N ILE A 151 10.29 20.42 6.18
CA ILE A 151 9.26 20.36 5.15
C ILE A 151 8.51 19.05 5.30
N VAL A 152 7.23 19.13 5.63
CA VAL A 152 6.35 17.97 5.82
C VAL A 152 5.53 17.77 4.54
N ILE A 153 5.74 16.64 3.86
CA ILE A 153 5.00 16.26 2.66
C ILE A 153 3.80 15.40 3.08
N HIS A 154 2.59 15.79 2.69
CA HIS A 154 1.37 15.12 3.11
C HIS A 154 0.36 15.00 1.96
N GLY A 155 -0.26 13.83 1.81
CA GLY A 155 -1.13 13.56 0.67
C GLY A 155 -0.89 12.18 0.09
N HIS A 156 -0.98 12.06 -1.25
CA HIS A 156 -1.01 10.80 -1.98
C HIS A 156 -0.23 10.79 -3.30
N GLU A 157 0.03 11.95 -3.92
CA GLU A 157 0.59 11.98 -5.27
C GLU A 157 2.12 12.08 -5.23
N PRO A 158 2.86 11.11 -5.79
CA PRO A 158 4.32 11.12 -5.67
C PRO A 158 4.99 12.11 -6.63
N VAL A 159 4.32 12.54 -7.70
CA VAL A 159 4.91 13.27 -8.83
C VAL A 159 5.63 14.55 -8.36
N LEU A 160 4.95 15.42 -7.60
CA LEU A 160 5.59 16.59 -7.01
C LEU A 160 6.57 16.23 -5.88
N SER A 161 6.22 15.27 -5.02
CA SER A 161 7.04 14.92 -3.86
C SER A 161 8.44 14.43 -4.25
N GLU A 162 8.55 13.68 -5.35
CA GLU A 162 9.80 13.23 -5.97
C GLU A 162 10.69 14.42 -6.36
N MET A 163 10.10 15.48 -6.91
CA MET A 163 10.85 16.67 -7.26
C MET A 163 11.26 17.47 -6.03
N ILE A 164 10.45 17.49 -4.97
CA ILE A 164 10.82 18.11 -3.69
C ILE A 164 12.01 17.36 -3.06
N VAL A 165 12.05 16.03 -3.13
CA VAL A 165 13.22 15.24 -2.68
C VAL A 165 14.47 15.68 -3.44
N VAL A 166 14.42 15.69 -4.78
CA VAL A 166 15.55 16.11 -5.62
C VAL A 166 16.02 17.54 -5.29
N VAL A 167 15.10 18.49 -5.18
CA VAL A 167 15.42 19.89 -4.94
C VAL A 167 15.95 20.12 -3.52
N SER A 168 15.40 19.44 -2.51
CA SER A 168 15.84 19.57 -1.11
C SER A 168 17.28 19.10 -0.87
N GLN A 169 17.78 18.20 -1.72
CA GLN A 169 19.14 17.66 -1.66
C GLN A 169 20.12 18.44 -2.56
N ALA A 170 19.64 19.39 -3.37
CA ALA A 170 20.49 20.17 -4.26
C ALA A 170 21.45 21.06 -3.44
N PRO A 171 22.76 21.10 -3.75
CA PRO A 171 23.73 21.90 -3.00
C PRO A 171 23.31 23.37 -2.87
N GLU A 172 22.77 23.95 -3.93
CA GLU A 172 22.25 25.32 -3.95
C GLU A 172 21.11 25.58 -2.94
N MET A 173 20.26 24.59 -2.66
CA MET A 173 19.17 24.71 -1.68
C MET A 173 19.67 24.52 -0.26
N ILE A 174 20.64 23.62 -0.06
CA ILE A 174 21.31 23.42 1.22
C ILE A 174 22.07 24.70 1.62
N GLU A 175 22.84 25.29 0.69
CA GLU A 175 23.52 26.57 0.90
C GLU A 175 22.52 27.70 1.19
N TYR A 176 21.37 27.72 0.50
CA TYR A 176 20.33 28.69 0.78
C TYR A 176 19.73 28.54 2.18
N ALA A 177 19.46 27.31 2.62
CA ALA A 177 19.01 27.02 3.99
C ALA A 177 20.03 27.49 5.05
N GLN A 178 21.32 27.24 4.80
CA GLN A 178 22.42 27.71 5.64
C GLN A 178 22.50 29.22 5.72
N SER A 179 22.28 29.94 4.60
CA SER A 179 22.23 31.40 4.59
C SER A 179 21.11 31.99 5.45
N LYS A 180 20.06 31.21 5.75
CA LYS A 180 18.93 31.58 6.61
C LYS A 180 19.10 31.11 8.07
N GLY A 181 20.21 30.45 8.39
CA GLY A 181 20.56 30.01 9.74
C GLY A 181 20.19 28.56 10.07
N ALA A 182 19.64 27.79 9.13
CA ALA A 182 19.40 26.37 9.30
C ALA A 182 20.66 25.54 8.98
N LYS A 183 20.88 24.41 9.65
CA LYS A 183 22.01 23.50 9.34
C LYS A 183 21.77 22.64 8.10
N GLY A 184 20.52 22.53 7.64
CA GLY A 184 20.11 21.71 6.51
C GLY A 184 18.60 21.75 6.28
N ILE A 185 18.11 20.81 5.50
CA ILE A 185 16.69 20.63 5.17
C ILE A 185 16.29 19.21 5.59
N GLN A 186 15.31 19.13 6.50
CA GLN A 186 14.72 17.88 6.95
C GLN A 186 13.40 17.66 6.21
N LEU A 187 13.40 16.72 5.26
CA LEU A 187 12.14 16.20 4.72
C LEU A 187 11.56 15.15 5.66
N SER A 188 10.24 15.18 5.83
CA SER A 188 9.48 14.11 6.45
C SER A 188 8.10 14.05 5.84
N GLY A 189 7.31 13.01 6.12
CA GLY A 189 5.96 12.98 5.57
C GLY A 189 4.90 12.28 6.40
N ILE A 190 3.66 12.50 5.98
CA ILE A 190 2.43 11.98 6.56
C ILE A 190 1.57 11.32 5.48
N CYS A 191 0.97 10.17 5.80
CA CYS A 191 0.11 9.39 4.92
C CYS A 191 0.83 8.84 3.65
N CYS A 192 0.14 8.77 2.51
CA CYS A 192 0.53 7.91 1.40
C CYS A 192 1.68 8.46 0.56
N THR A 193 1.69 9.76 0.25
CA THR A 193 2.82 10.39 -0.47
C THR A 193 4.13 10.20 0.31
N ALA A 194 4.04 10.21 1.65
CA ALA A 194 5.17 9.94 2.52
C ALA A 194 5.64 8.48 2.43
N ASN A 195 4.71 7.52 2.37
CA ASN A 195 5.07 6.13 2.09
C ASN A 195 5.73 5.99 0.71
N GLU A 196 5.28 6.71 -0.32
CA GLU A 196 5.91 6.64 -1.65
C GLU A 196 7.38 7.08 -1.63
N ILE A 197 7.68 8.23 -1.02
CA ILE A 197 9.05 8.74 -0.93
C ILE A 197 9.89 8.00 0.13
N LEU A 198 9.26 7.38 1.13
CA LEU A 198 9.93 6.45 2.05
C LEU A 198 10.43 5.23 1.26
N GLN A 199 9.55 4.57 0.50
CA GLN A 199 9.83 3.30 -0.17
C GLN A 199 10.96 3.40 -1.21
N ARG A 200 11.22 4.61 -1.73
CA ARG A 200 12.22 4.85 -2.79
C ARG A 200 13.46 5.61 -2.33
N HIS A 201 13.32 6.51 -1.34
CA HIS A 201 14.41 7.42 -0.94
C HIS A 201 14.73 7.38 0.56
N GLY A 202 13.97 6.62 1.36
CA GLY A 202 14.18 6.54 2.81
C GLY A 202 13.81 7.81 3.58
N VAL A 203 13.02 8.70 2.99
CA VAL A 203 12.51 9.90 3.69
C VAL A 203 11.69 9.46 4.92
N PRO A 204 11.97 9.98 6.12
CA PRO A 204 11.34 9.51 7.34
C PRO A 204 9.86 9.90 7.45
N LEU A 205 9.10 9.04 8.13
CA LEU A 205 7.67 9.25 8.38
C LEU A 205 7.48 10.02 9.69
N CYS A 206 6.90 11.22 9.67
CA CYS A 206 6.68 11.96 10.92
C CYS A 206 5.33 11.70 11.57
N GLY A 207 4.33 11.16 10.83
CA GLY A 207 3.05 10.84 11.43
C GLY A 207 2.07 10.10 10.53
N THR A 208 1.04 9.57 11.19
CA THR A 208 -0.15 8.98 10.58
C THR A 208 -1.26 10.03 10.35
N PHE A 209 -2.42 9.59 9.85
CA PHE A 209 -3.56 10.45 9.55
C PHE A 209 -4.00 11.38 10.71
N LEU A 210 -4.11 10.88 11.94
CA LEU A 210 -4.53 11.70 13.09
C LEU A 210 -3.42 12.58 13.69
N GLN A 211 -2.18 12.47 13.18
CA GLN A 211 -1.04 13.25 13.68
C GLN A 211 -0.72 14.47 12.80
N GLN A 212 -1.45 14.70 11.71
CA GLN A 212 -1.19 15.82 10.80
C GLN A 212 -1.22 17.19 11.49
N GLU A 213 -2.16 17.42 12.40
CA GLU A 213 -2.21 18.65 13.19
C GLU A 213 -1.09 18.71 14.24
N LEU A 214 -0.76 17.55 14.84
CA LEU A 214 0.28 17.44 15.87
C LEU A 214 1.67 17.75 15.31
N ALA A 215 1.94 17.43 14.04
CA ALA A 215 3.19 17.78 13.38
C ALA A 215 3.40 19.31 13.33
N ILE A 216 2.34 20.08 13.09
CA ILE A 216 2.37 21.55 13.13
C ILE A 216 2.56 22.04 14.58
N ILE A 217 1.86 21.42 15.54
CA ILE A 217 1.88 21.79 16.96
C ILE A 217 3.27 21.65 17.60
N THR A 218 4.18 20.85 17.01
CA THR A 218 5.60 20.83 17.44
C THR A 218 6.29 22.20 17.36
N GLY A 219 5.72 23.15 16.61
CA GLY A 219 6.35 24.45 16.34
C GLY A 219 7.54 24.39 15.38
N ALA A 220 7.91 23.19 14.89
CA ALA A 220 9.08 22.98 14.05
C ALA A 220 8.75 22.90 12.55
N CYS A 221 7.50 22.69 12.17
CA CYS A 221 7.08 22.57 10.76
C CYS A 221 7.13 23.92 10.04
N ASP A 222 8.09 24.13 9.13
CA ASP A 222 8.21 25.40 8.40
C ASP A 222 7.26 25.46 7.22
N ALA A 223 7.09 24.34 6.53
CA ALA A 223 6.08 24.18 5.50
C ALA A 223 5.45 22.79 5.58
N MET A 224 4.13 22.77 5.41
CA MET A 224 3.37 21.55 5.13
C MET A 224 2.87 21.65 3.68
N VAL A 225 3.35 20.75 2.83
CA VAL A 225 3.03 20.70 1.41
C VAL A 225 1.99 19.61 1.20
N VAL A 226 0.82 19.98 0.70
CA VAL A 226 -0.35 19.11 0.57
C VAL A 226 -0.87 19.02 -0.86
N ASP A 227 -1.17 17.80 -1.29
CA ASP A 227 -1.80 17.52 -2.59
C ASP A 227 -3.32 17.23 -2.44
N ILE A 228 -3.76 15.99 -2.59
CA ILE A 228 -5.12 15.48 -2.55
C ILE A 228 -5.29 14.39 -1.48
N GLN A 229 -6.54 14.23 -1.04
CA GLN A 229 -7.04 13.14 -0.20
C GLN A 229 -6.45 13.06 1.23
N CYS A 230 -7.32 12.81 2.22
CA CYS A 230 -6.97 12.61 3.64
C CYS A 230 -6.25 13.78 4.34
N ILE A 231 -6.23 14.96 3.75
CA ILE A 231 -5.75 16.20 4.36
C ILE A 231 -6.93 16.87 5.05
N PHE A 232 -6.86 17.09 6.36
CA PHE A 232 -7.88 17.83 7.09
C PHE A 232 -7.86 19.28 6.68
N GLN A 233 -9.02 19.83 6.33
CA GLN A 233 -9.15 21.28 6.13
C GLN A 233 -8.72 22.05 7.39
N ASN A 234 -8.90 21.47 8.58
CA ASN A 234 -8.54 22.10 9.85
C ASN A 234 -7.02 22.30 10.05
N VAL A 235 -6.15 21.64 9.28
CA VAL A 235 -4.69 21.94 9.32
C VAL A 235 -4.41 23.40 8.99
N ALA A 236 -5.27 24.07 8.21
CA ALA A 236 -5.17 25.50 7.96
C ALA A 236 -5.38 26.35 9.23
N ASN A 237 -6.36 25.98 10.06
CA ASN A 237 -6.60 26.68 11.33
C ASN A 237 -5.44 26.47 12.31
N VAL A 238 -4.89 25.25 12.36
CA VAL A 238 -3.72 24.96 13.19
C VAL A 238 -2.49 25.71 12.68
N ALA A 239 -2.23 25.70 11.38
CA ALA A 239 -1.11 26.44 10.77
C ALA A 239 -1.19 27.95 11.05
N LYS A 240 -2.39 28.54 11.12
CA LYS A 240 -2.60 29.95 11.47
C LYS A 240 -2.10 30.31 12.87
N CYS A 241 -2.04 29.34 13.79
CA CYS A 241 -1.51 29.54 15.14
C CYS A 241 0.01 29.49 15.21
N PHE A 242 0.69 29.08 14.14
CA PHE A 242 2.15 28.92 14.06
C PHE A 242 2.71 29.70 12.86
N HIS A 243 4.01 29.61 12.62
CA HIS A 243 4.64 30.21 11.45
C HIS A 243 4.43 29.39 10.17
N THR A 244 4.05 28.12 10.31
CA THR A 244 3.97 27.11 9.24
C THR A 244 3.27 27.63 7.98
N LYS A 245 3.93 27.50 6.83
CA LYS A 245 3.29 27.71 5.52
C LYS A 245 2.56 26.44 5.10
N LEU A 246 1.24 26.51 5.05
CA LEU A 246 0.42 25.47 4.45
C LEU A 246 0.31 25.73 2.94
N ILE A 247 0.82 24.80 2.14
CA ILE A 247 0.92 24.95 0.69
C ILE A 247 0.08 23.87 0.01
N THR A 248 -1.01 24.27 -0.64
CA THR A 248 -1.82 23.37 -1.48
C THR A 248 -1.29 23.39 -2.91
N THR A 249 -1.21 22.22 -3.55
CA THR A 249 -0.54 22.09 -4.86
C THR A 249 -1.44 21.57 -5.98
N HIS A 250 -2.46 20.77 -5.68
CA HIS A 250 -3.31 20.20 -6.72
C HIS A 250 -4.53 21.10 -7.01
N PRO A 251 -4.90 21.34 -8.29
CA PRO A 251 -6.04 22.20 -8.65
C PRO A 251 -7.40 21.75 -8.11
N ILE A 252 -7.61 20.46 -7.83
CA ILE A 252 -8.90 19.90 -7.37
C ILE A 252 -9.05 19.89 -5.84
N ALA A 253 -7.99 20.25 -5.10
CA ALA A 253 -7.95 20.20 -3.64
C ALA A 253 -7.37 21.50 -3.04
N LYS A 254 -8.07 22.61 -3.31
CA LYS A 254 -7.73 23.93 -2.73
C LYS A 254 -8.34 24.08 -1.34
N MET A 255 -7.75 24.95 -0.53
CA MET A 255 -8.28 25.37 0.77
C MET A 255 -8.68 26.84 0.71
N GLU A 256 -9.84 27.18 1.25
CA GLU A 256 -10.39 28.55 1.22
C GLU A 256 -9.75 29.50 2.24
N GLN A 257 -9.08 28.95 3.25
CA GLN A 257 -8.49 29.73 4.33
C GLN A 257 -7.40 30.67 3.80
N GLU A 258 -7.43 31.94 4.21
CA GLU A 258 -6.49 32.98 3.73
C GLU A 258 -5.01 32.65 3.96
N ASN A 259 -4.70 31.85 4.99
CA ASN A 259 -3.33 31.46 5.30
C ASN A 259 -2.85 30.21 4.53
N ALA A 260 -3.74 29.56 3.76
CA ALA A 260 -3.35 28.52 2.82
C ALA A 260 -2.81 29.18 1.54
N ILE A 261 -1.60 28.81 1.15
CA ILE A 261 -0.94 29.30 -0.05
C ILE A 261 -1.20 28.27 -1.15
N HIS A 262 -1.70 28.72 -2.29
CA HIS A 262 -1.84 27.85 -3.46
C HIS A 262 -0.66 28.05 -4.41
N ILE A 263 0.14 27.01 -4.58
CA ILE A 263 1.19 26.92 -5.59
C ILE A 263 0.80 25.73 -6.45
N GLU A 264 -0.02 25.99 -7.47
CA GLU A 264 -0.46 24.95 -8.39
C GLU A 264 0.77 24.29 -9.03
N PHE A 265 0.79 22.96 -8.98
CA PHE A 265 1.86 22.15 -9.56
C PHE A 265 1.59 21.93 -11.05
N ASP A 266 2.58 22.24 -11.88
CA ASP A 266 2.58 21.97 -13.31
C ASP A 266 3.74 21.00 -13.65
N GLU A 267 3.42 19.83 -14.21
CA GLU A 267 4.39 18.79 -14.53
C GLU A 267 5.46 19.27 -15.53
N TYR A 268 5.14 20.23 -16.40
CA TYR A 268 6.07 20.83 -17.34
C TYR A 268 7.07 21.78 -16.66
N HIS A 269 6.71 22.34 -15.50
CA HIS A 269 7.53 23.25 -14.69
C HIS A 269 7.94 22.63 -13.34
N ALA A 270 7.91 21.30 -13.23
CA ALA A 270 7.97 20.60 -11.95
C ALA A 270 9.16 20.95 -11.04
N ILE A 271 10.36 21.15 -11.61
CA ILE A 271 11.55 21.56 -10.83
C ILE A 271 11.44 23.00 -10.35
N GLU A 272 10.84 23.89 -11.15
CA GLU A 272 10.66 25.30 -10.79
C GLU A 272 9.65 25.44 -9.65
N ASP A 273 8.54 24.71 -9.73
CA ASP A 273 7.52 24.68 -8.68
C ASP A 273 8.07 24.08 -7.38
N ALA A 274 8.79 22.95 -7.46
CA ALA A 274 9.46 22.37 -6.31
C ALA A 274 10.49 23.33 -5.68
N LYS A 275 11.29 24.05 -6.50
CA LYS A 275 12.20 25.10 -6.03
C LYS A 275 11.48 26.25 -5.35
N LYS A 276 10.32 26.67 -5.87
CA LYS A 276 9.50 27.73 -5.27
C LYS A 276 8.98 27.31 -3.89
N ILE A 277 8.50 26.07 -3.77
CA ILE A 277 8.01 25.50 -2.51
C ILE A 277 9.14 25.38 -1.48
N VAL A 278 10.28 24.78 -1.86
CA VAL A 278 11.42 24.59 -0.97
C VAL A 278 12.01 25.94 -0.51
N LYS A 279 12.15 26.91 -1.41
CA LYS A 279 12.60 28.27 -1.05
C LYS A 279 11.64 28.94 -0.06
N LEU A 280 10.33 28.83 -0.28
CA LEU A 280 9.33 29.38 0.63
C LEU A 280 9.44 28.78 2.03
N ALA A 281 9.69 27.47 2.14
CA ALA A 281 9.92 26.81 3.41
C ALA A 281 11.21 27.30 4.10
N ILE A 282 12.31 27.40 3.33
CA ILE A 282 13.60 27.91 3.81
C ILE A 282 13.49 29.35 4.32
N ASP A 283 12.82 30.21 3.57
CA ASP A 283 12.58 31.60 3.98
C ASP A 283 11.73 31.69 5.25
N ASN A 284 10.83 30.73 5.44
CA ASN A 284 9.96 30.71 6.60
C ASN A 284 10.63 30.23 7.89
N PHE A 285 11.79 29.55 7.81
CA PHE A 285 12.52 29.06 8.97
C PHE A 285 12.83 30.18 9.99
N GLN A 286 13.17 31.38 9.50
CA GLN A 286 13.47 32.54 10.35
C GLN A 286 12.25 33.08 11.11
N ASN A 287 11.04 32.68 10.73
CA ASN A 287 9.79 33.12 11.35
C ASN A 287 9.31 32.17 12.46
N ARG A 288 10.07 31.10 12.78
CA ARG A 288 9.82 30.27 13.97
C ARG A 288 9.74 31.17 15.19
N SER A 289 8.55 31.22 15.78
CA SER A 289 8.23 32.15 16.86
C SER A 289 7.58 31.46 18.07
N ALA A 290 6.97 30.29 17.87
CA ALA A 290 6.54 29.43 18.96
C ALA A 290 7.74 28.66 19.53
N ASP A 291 7.65 28.31 20.81
CA ASP A 291 8.61 27.38 21.43
C ASP A 291 8.58 26.04 20.70
N VAL A 292 9.73 25.62 20.18
CA VAL A 292 9.86 24.34 19.47
C VAL A 292 9.81 23.20 20.49
N MET A 293 8.86 22.29 20.33
CA MET A 293 8.68 21.11 21.17
C MET A 293 8.55 19.86 20.30
N ILE A 294 9.69 19.29 19.92
CA ILE A 294 9.75 18.03 19.19
C ILE A 294 9.85 16.89 20.20
N PRO A 295 8.86 15.96 20.26
CA PRO A 295 8.97 14.78 21.12
C PRO A 295 10.20 13.94 20.72
N ALA A 296 10.99 13.50 21.69
CA ALA A 296 12.18 12.69 21.42
C ALA A 296 11.87 11.24 20.95
N GLN A 297 10.58 10.90 20.80
CA GLN A 297 10.13 9.57 20.42
C GLN A 297 10.22 9.38 18.91
N LYS A 298 11.02 8.38 18.52
CA LYS A 298 11.10 7.83 17.16
C LYS A 298 11.65 6.41 17.21
N ALA A 299 11.40 5.64 16.16
CA ALA A 299 11.87 4.27 16.03
C ALA A 299 12.51 4.03 14.64
N PRO A 300 13.55 3.17 14.56
CA PRO A 300 14.09 2.74 13.27
C PRO A 300 13.12 1.81 12.56
N GLN A 301 13.21 1.76 11.23
CA GLN A 301 12.44 0.85 10.38
C GLN A 301 13.25 0.43 9.15
N VAL A 302 12.91 -0.74 8.62
CA VAL A 302 13.26 -1.20 7.27
C VAL A 302 11.99 -1.16 6.42
N ALA A 303 12.00 -0.29 5.42
CA ALA A 303 10.93 -0.18 4.41
C ALA A 303 11.47 -0.66 3.06
N GLY A 304 10.73 -0.48 1.97
CA GLY A 304 11.20 -0.83 0.63
C GLY A 304 10.79 -2.22 0.15
N PHE A 305 9.77 -2.84 0.77
CA PHE A 305 9.33 -4.19 0.42
C PHE A 305 8.29 -4.18 -0.72
N GLY A 306 8.74 -4.24 -1.97
CA GLY A 306 7.92 -4.58 -3.15
C GLY A 306 7.79 -6.10 -3.39
N VAL A 307 6.94 -6.51 -4.34
CA VAL A 307 6.72 -7.94 -4.70
C VAL A 307 8.03 -8.60 -5.13
N GLU A 308 8.79 -7.91 -5.96
CA GLU A 308 10.07 -8.31 -6.53
C GLU A 308 11.16 -8.35 -5.46
N SER A 309 11.15 -7.39 -4.53
CA SER A 309 12.11 -7.37 -3.43
C SER A 309 11.88 -8.53 -2.44
N ILE A 310 10.62 -8.90 -2.18
CA ILE A 310 10.27 -10.06 -1.35
C ILE A 310 10.75 -11.33 -2.04
N GLU A 311 10.47 -11.47 -3.34
CA GLU A 311 10.95 -12.60 -4.14
C GLU A 311 12.48 -12.74 -4.06
N TYR A 312 13.21 -11.62 -4.17
CA TYR A 312 14.66 -11.60 -4.00
C TYR A 312 15.09 -12.07 -2.60
N HIS A 313 14.43 -11.66 -1.52
CA HIS A 313 14.80 -12.12 -0.17
C HIS A 313 14.53 -13.62 0.03
N LEU A 314 13.57 -14.18 -0.71
CA LEU A 314 13.19 -15.60 -0.62
C LEU A 314 14.11 -16.56 -1.40
N GLY A 315 15.09 -16.06 -2.17
CA GLY A 315 16.02 -16.94 -2.90
C GLY A 315 17.13 -16.28 -3.72
N GLY A 316 17.33 -14.98 -3.57
CA GLY A 316 18.27 -14.17 -4.34
C GLY A 316 17.94 -14.11 -5.84
N THR A 317 18.86 -13.60 -6.64
CA THR A 317 18.67 -13.41 -8.09
C THR A 317 18.38 -14.71 -8.86
N PHE A 318 18.92 -15.84 -8.40
CA PHE A 318 18.88 -17.09 -9.17
C PHE A 318 17.80 -18.09 -8.70
N ARG A 319 17.29 -17.94 -7.48
CA ARG A 319 16.29 -18.85 -6.90
C ARG A 319 15.13 -18.09 -6.25
N GLY A 320 15.03 -16.78 -6.48
CA GLY A 320 13.92 -15.96 -6.01
C GLY A 320 12.60 -16.56 -6.47
N SER A 321 11.72 -16.83 -5.50
CA SER A 321 10.38 -17.35 -5.75
C SER A 321 9.58 -17.30 -4.45
N TYR A 322 8.27 -17.11 -4.56
CA TYR A 322 7.33 -17.27 -3.45
C TYR A 322 7.22 -18.73 -2.96
N TYR A 323 7.85 -19.70 -3.65
CA TYR A 323 7.93 -21.08 -3.21
C TYR A 323 8.49 -21.21 -1.79
N THR A 324 9.54 -20.46 -1.44
CA THR A 324 10.13 -20.51 -0.09
C THR A 324 9.14 -20.04 0.98
N LEU A 325 8.31 -19.03 0.69
CA LEU A 325 7.25 -18.60 1.59
C LEU A 325 6.18 -19.70 1.71
N ASN A 326 5.73 -20.26 0.58
CA ASN A 326 4.75 -21.32 0.56
C ASN A 326 5.22 -22.56 1.32
N ASP A 327 6.48 -22.97 1.17
CA ASP A 327 7.03 -24.12 1.91
C ASP A 327 7.01 -23.87 3.42
N ASN A 328 7.38 -22.67 3.87
CA ASN A 328 7.28 -22.28 5.29
C ASN A 328 5.84 -22.24 5.82
N ILE A 329 4.86 -21.97 4.95
CA ILE A 329 3.44 -22.11 5.30
C ILE A 329 3.05 -23.58 5.41
N ILE A 330 3.40 -24.40 4.42
CA ILE A 330 3.08 -25.83 4.35
C ILE A 330 3.70 -26.60 5.51
N ASN A 331 4.95 -26.29 5.87
CA ASN A 331 5.67 -26.94 6.97
C ASN A 331 5.28 -26.40 8.36
N GLY A 332 4.47 -25.34 8.41
CA GLY A 332 3.88 -24.80 9.63
C GLY A 332 4.77 -23.84 10.42
N ARG A 333 5.92 -23.43 9.90
CA ARG A 333 6.73 -22.36 10.51
C ARG A 333 6.04 -21.00 10.42
N ILE A 334 5.41 -20.72 9.28
CA ILE A 334 4.49 -19.60 9.13
C ILE A 334 3.08 -20.17 9.11
N ARG A 335 2.21 -19.68 10.00
CA ARG A 335 0.81 -20.11 10.04
C ARG A 335 0.06 -19.63 8.80
N GLY A 336 0.29 -18.39 8.40
CA GLY A 336 -0.32 -17.76 7.23
C GLY A 336 0.19 -16.34 7.03
N VAL A 337 -0.43 -15.59 6.12
CA VAL A 337 -0.08 -14.19 5.85
C VAL A 337 -1.28 -13.28 6.07
N ALA A 338 -1.08 -12.14 6.73
CA ALA A 338 -2.13 -11.17 6.97
C ALA A 338 -1.78 -9.80 6.37
N GLY A 339 -2.68 -9.27 5.53
CA GLY A 339 -2.62 -7.89 5.06
C GLY A 339 -3.33 -6.96 6.04
N VAL A 340 -2.58 -6.17 6.81
CA VAL A 340 -3.15 -5.20 7.76
C VAL A 340 -2.93 -3.79 7.22
N VAL A 341 -4.02 -3.11 6.91
CA VAL A 341 -4.02 -1.85 6.15
C VAL A 341 -4.92 -0.81 6.82
N GLY A 342 -5.02 0.38 6.23
CA GLY A 342 -6.07 1.33 6.57
C GLY A 342 -5.58 2.68 7.11
N CYS A 343 -6.52 3.40 7.71
CA CYS A 343 -6.38 4.79 8.16
C CYS A 343 -6.24 4.86 9.69
N ASN A 344 -6.55 5.99 10.31
CA ASN A 344 -6.94 6.03 11.73
C ASN A 344 -8.37 6.57 11.83
N ASN A 345 -9.05 6.27 12.94
CA ASN A 345 -10.41 6.75 13.20
C ASN A 345 -10.49 7.32 14.62
N ALA A 346 -10.98 8.56 14.77
CA ALA A 346 -11.08 9.22 16.07
C ALA A 346 -12.08 8.56 17.05
N ARG A 347 -12.84 7.55 16.60
CA ARG A 347 -13.71 6.73 17.45
C ARG A 347 -12.96 5.66 18.24
N THR A 348 -11.74 5.34 17.86
CA THR A 348 -10.84 4.42 18.56
C THR A 348 -9.64 5.20 19.09
N LYS A 349 -8.95 4.65 20.08
CA LYS A 349 -7.68 5.22 20.52
C LYS A 349 -6.67 5.07 19.39
N HIS A 350 -5.96 6.17 19.09
CA HIS A 350 -5.01 6.26 17.99
C HIS A 350 -4.00 5.09 18.01
N ASN A 351 -3.89 4.37 16.89
CA ASN A 351 -3.01 3.23 16.65
C ASN A 351 -3.25 1.98 17.53
N GLU A 352 -4.14 2.00 18.52
CA GLU A 352 -4.35 0.84 19.39
C GLU A 352 -4.84 -0.38 18.61
N GLY A 353 -5.83 -0.19 17.73
CA GLY A 353 -6.39 -1.28 16.94
C GLY A 353 -5.38 -1.88 15.97
N HIS A 354 -4.58 -1.02 15.33
CA HIS A 354 -3.48 -1.43 14.45
C HIS A 354 -2.47 -2.30 15.17
N ILE A 355 -1.95 -1.80 16.29
CA ILE A 355 -0.80 -2.40 16.96
C ILE A 355 -1.19 -3.67 17.71
N GLU A 356 -2.37 -3.70 18.34
CA GLU A 356 -2.84 -4.91 19.02
C GLU A 356 -3.16 -6.03 18.04
N VAL A 357 -3.79 -5.73 16.88
CA VAL A 357 -4.03 -6.74 15.83
C VAL A 357 -2.70 -7.29 15.31
N VAL A 358 -1.76 -6.42 14.94
CA VAL A 358 -0.47 -6.85 14.38
C VAL A 358 0.35 -7.66 15.38
N LYS A 359 0.48 -7.20 16.64
CA LYS A 359 1.23 -7.93 17.67
C LYS A 359 0.60 -9.29 17.97
N GLU A 360 -0.73 -9.39 17.99
CA GLU A 360 -1.40 -10.67 18.21
C GLU A 360 -1.23 -11.63 17.03
N LEU A 361 -1.21 -11.14 15.78
CA LEU A 361 -0.96 -11.96 14.59
C LEU A 361 0.47 -12.54 14.58
N ILE A 362 1.50 -11.69 14.70
CA ILE A 362 2.90 -12.13 14.62
C ILE A 362 3.29 -13.06 15.79
N LYS A 363 2.70 -12.84 16.98
CA LYS A 363 2.82 -13.72 18.14
C LYS A 363 2.29 -15.14 17.89
N ASN A 364 1.35 -15.29 16.95
CA ASN A 364 0.77 -16.58 16.56
C ASN A 364 1.32 -17.08 15.20
N ASP A 365 2.55 -16.69 14.86
CA ASP A 365 3.29 -17.10 13.66
C ASP A 365 2.65 -16.67 12.33
N VAL A 366 1.86 -15.59 12.31
CA VAL A 366 1.30 -15.03 11.08
C VAL A 366 2.21 -13.89 10.59
N LEU A 367 2.77 -14.03 9.39
CA LEU A 367 3.55 -12.97 8.75
C LEU A 367 2.60 -11.81 8.40
N VAL A 368 2.98 -10.57 8.72
CA VAL A 368 2.16 -9.40 8.39
C VAL A 368 2.78 -8.63 7.24
N ILE A 369 1.96 -8.26 6.27
CA ILE A 369 2.27 -7.26 5.23
C ILE A 369 1.39 -6.04 5.45
N THR A 370 1.97 -4.84 5.39
CA THR A 370 1.30 -3.61 5.79
C THR A 370 1.51 -2.46 4.82
N THR A 371 0.50 -1.60 4.70
CA THR A 371 0.50 -0.39 3.87
C THR A 371 -0.15 0.79 4.60
N GLY A 372 -0.09 1.96 3.98
CA GLY A 372 -0.86 3.13 4.42
C GLY A 372 -0.49 3.59 5.83
N CYS A 373 -1.49 4.06 6.60
CA CYS A 373 -1.25 4.55 7.96
C CYS A 373 -0.93 3.42 8.95
N ASN A 374 -1.37 2.18 8.69
CA ASN A 374 -0.99 1.04 9.51
C ASN A 374 0.53 0.77 9.42
N GLY A 375 1.11 0.89 8.21
CA GLY A 375 2.58 0.81 8.03
C GLY A 375 3.33 1.83 8.88
N ILE A 376 2.87 3.08 8.88
CA ILE A 376 3.45 4.14 9.70
C ILE A 376 3.28 3.84 11.20
N ALA A 377 2.11 3.35 11.64
CA ALA A 377 1.88 2.96 13.03
C ALA A 377 2.86 1.85 13.48
N CYS A 378 3.02 0.79 12.68
CA CYS A 378 3.97 -0.29 12.92
C CYS A 378 5.42 0.24 12.98
N ALA A 379 5.78 1.20 12.12
CA ALA A 379 7.09 1.84 12.13
C ALA A 379 7.35 2.58 13.45
N MET A 380 6.37 3.38 13.90
CA MET A 380 6.46 4.15 15.16
C MET A 380 6.65 3.25 16.39
N GLU A 381 6.07 2.05 16.37
CA GLU A 381 6.17 1.05 17.44
C GLU A 381 7.37 0.11 17.32
N GLY A 382 8.23 0.30 16.30
CA GLY A 382 9.44 -0.50 16.12
C GLY A 382 9.17 -1.95 15.69
N LEU A 383 8.07 -2.20 14.96
CA LEU A 383 7.71 -3.53 14.46
C LEU A 383 8.32 -3.85 13.08
N LEU A 384 8.95 -2.85 12.44
CA LEU A 384 9.49 -2.95 11.08
C LEU A 384 11.00 -3.16 11.06
N THR A 385 11.59 -3.80 12.06
CA THR A 385 13.01 -4.18 12.04
C THR A 385 13.18 -5.70 12.17
N PRO A 386 14.26 -6.30 11.63
CA PRO A 386 14.52 -7.72 11.79
C PRO A 386 14.56 -8.17 13.26
N GLU A 387 15.12 -7.34 14.14
CA GLU A 387 15.26 -7.65 15.58
C GLU A 387 13.92 -7.75 16.29
N SER A 388 12.86 -7.12 15.77
CA SER A 388 11.52 -7.21 16.34
C SER A 388 10.94 -8.63 16.26
N ALA A 389 11.47 -9.49 15.39
CA ALA A 389 11.06 -10.89 15.27
C ALA A 389 11.24 -11.64 16.60
N GLY A 390 12.44 -11.62 17.19
CA GLY A 390 12.76 -12.31 18.44
C GLY A 390 12.08 -11.72 19.68
N VAL A 391 11.43 -10.56 19.57
CA VAL A 391 10.72 -9.89 20.67
C VAL A 391 9.22 -10.21 20.65
N TYR A 392 8.60 -10.16 19.46
CA TYR A 392 7.13 -10.18 19.35
C TYR A 392 6.57 -11.44 18.70
N CYS A 393 7.37 -12.21 17.98
CA CYS A 393 6.86 -13.31 17.16
C CYS A 393 6.73 -14.62 17.92
N GLY A 394 5.90 -15.50 17.38
CA GLY A 394 5.98 -16.92 17.69
C GLY A 394 7.31 -17.54 17.20
N PRO A 395 7.64 -18.76 17.66
CA PRO A 395 8.93 -19.38 17.38
C PRO A 395 9.15 -19.68 15.89
N GLY A 396 8.09 -20.02 15.15
CA GLY A 396 8.20 -20.38 13.74
C GLY A 396 8.50 -19.17 12.86
N LEU A 397 7.77 -18.07 13.09
CA LEU A 397 8.01 -16.81 12.37
C LEU A 397 9.37 -16.20 12.76
N THR A 398 9.78 -16.33 14.02
CA THR A 398 11.12 -15.91 14.46
C THR A 398 12.23 -16.62 13.67
N GLU A 399 12.17 -17.95 13.56
CA GLU A 399 13.16 -18.75 12.80
C GLU A 399 13.25 -18.27 11.34
N VAL A 400 12.10 -18.02 10.70
CA VAL A 400 12.07 -17.58 9.30
C VAL A 400 12.62 -16.17 9.14
N CYS A 401 12.19 -15.22 9.98
CA CYS A 401 12.66 -13.84 9.93
C CYS A 401 14.18 -13.73 10.16
N GLU A 402 14.74 -14.48 11.12
CA GLU A 402 16.18 -14.51 11.38
C GLU A 402 16.95 -15.15 10.22
N THR A 403 16.41 -16.22 9.63
CA THR A 403 17.05 -16.92 8.51
C THR A 403 17.08 -16.07 7.23
N VAL A 404 15.99 -15.37 6.94
CA VAL A 404 15.83 -14.56 5.72
C VAL A 404 16.41 -13.14 5.91
N GLY A 405 16.51 -12.66 7.15
CA GLY A 405 16.98 -11.32 7.47
C GLY A 405 15.94 -10.23 7.25
N ILE A 406 14.66 -10.52 7.49
CA ILE A 406 13.53 -9.61 7.29
C ILE A 406 12.76 -9.33 8.58
N PRO A 407 12.11 -8.16 8.70
CA PRO A 407 11.14 -7.93 9.77
C PRO A 407 9.94 -8.90 9.70
N PRO A 408 9.24 -9.14 10.82
CA PRO A 408 8.00 -9.93 10.83
C PRO A 408 6.79 -9.15 10.28
N VAL A 409 6.94 -7.84 10.10
CA VAL A 409 5.96 -6.94 9.50
C VAL A 409 6.62 -6.23 8.33
N LEU A 410 6.19 -6.53 7.10
CA LEU A 410 6.79 -5.98 5.88
C LEU A 410 5.99 -4.79 5.37
N HIS A 411 6.62 -3.62 5.32
CA HIS A 411 5.97 -2.40 4.83
C HIS A 411 6.03 -2.32 3.31
N MET A 412 4.88 -2.56 2.67
CA MET A 412 4.71 -2.61 1.22
C MET A 412 4.25 -1.29 0.57
N GLY A 413 4.35 -0.16 1.28
CA GLY A 413 4.10 1.17 0.71
C GLY A 413 2.73 1.78 0.99
N SER A 414 2.22 2.55 0.04
CA SER A 414 1.03 3.39 0.19
C SER A 414 -0.28 2.62 0.05
N CYS A 415 -1.43 3.32 0.12
CA CYS A 415 -2.73 2.65 -0.06
C CYS A 415 -2.95 2.14 -1.50
N VAL A 416 -2.34 2.72 -2.54
CA VAL A 416 -2.44 2.16 -3.90
C VAL A 416 -1.57 0.91 -4.04
N ASP A 417 -0.50 0.82 -3.25
CA ASP A 417 0.36 -0.37 -3.16
C ASP A 417 -0.30 -1.57 -2.46
N ASN A 418 -1.55 -1.46 -2.00
CA ASN A 418 -2.36 -2.65 -1.71
C ASN A 418 -2.52 -3.55 -2.95
N SER A 419 -2.35 -3.00 -4.15
CA SER A 419 -2.20 -3.78 -5.38
C SER A 419 -1.01 -4.76 -5.31
N ARG A 420 0.09 -4.42 -4.61
CA ARG A 420 1.22 -5.33 -4.36
C ARG A 420 0.84 -6.50 -3.48
N ILE A 421 -0.10 -6.31 -2.54
CA ILE A 421 -0.63 -7.42 -1.72
C ILE A 421 -1.40 -8.40 -2.61
N LEU A 422 -2.21 -7.90 -3.56
CA LEU A 422 -2.91 -8.75 -4.54
C LEU A 422 -1.92 -9.51 -5.43
N LEU A 423 -0.86 -8.84 -5.89
CA LEU A 423 0.19 -9.46 -6.69
C LEU A 423 1.01 -10.48 -5.88
N ALA A 424 1.38 -10.18 -4.63
CA ALA A 424 2.05 -11.14 -3.76
C ALA A 424 1.19 -12.40 -3.54
N ALA A 425 -0.11 -12.24 -3.29
CA ALA A 425 -1.04 -13.38 -3.21
C ALA A 425 -1.13 -14.15 -4.54
N THR A 426 -1.09 -13.46 -5.67
CA THR A 426 -1.03 -14.08 -7.00
C THR A 426 0.26 -14.89 -7.19
N GLU A 427 1.41 -14.35 -6.79
CA GLU A 427 2.69 -15.06 -6.87
C GLU A 427 2.73 -16.25 -5.91
N MET A 428 2.08 -16.18 -4.74
CA MET A 428 1.87 -17.34 -3.87
C MET A 428 1.06 -18.45 -4.58
N VAL A 429 -0.01 -18.11 -5.30
CA VAL A 429 -0.77 -19.11 -6.09
C VAL A 429 0.12 -19.69 -7.20
N LYS A 430 0.82 -18.85 -7.97
CA LYS A 430 1.70 -19.28 -9.07
C LYS A 430 2.85 -20.17 -8.61
N ALA A 431 3.42 -19.89 -7.43
CA ALA A 431 4.46 -20.72 -6.84
C ALA A 431 3.97 -22.14 -6.46
N GLY A 432 2.65 -22.31 -6.30
CA GLY A 432 2.01 -23.60 -6.12
C GLY A 432 2.09 -24.15 -4.69
N GLY A 433 1.38 -25.26 -4.47
CA GLY A 433 1.34 -25.98 -3.19
C GLY A 433 0.31 -25.48 -2.17
N LEU A 434 -0.39 -24.38 -2.45
CA LEU A 434 -1.41 -23.78 -1.58
C LEU A 434 -2.78 -23.58 -2.27
N GLY A 435 -3.04 -24.30 -3.36
CA GLY A 435 -4.27 -24.18 -4.17
C GLY A 435 -4.06 -23.39 -5.47
N ASP A 436 -5.16 -23.17 -6.19
CA ASP A 436 -5.17 -22.58 -7.55
C ASP A 436 -5.92 -21.23 -7.60
N ASP A 437 -6.40 -20.74 -6.44
CA ASP A 437 -7.11 -19.47 -6.28
C ASP A 437 -6.64 -18.77 -4.99
N ILE A 438 -6.70 -17.43 -4.96
CA ILE A 438 -6.33 -16.65 -3.77
C ILE A 438 -7.19 -17.06 -2.55
N SER A 439 -8.45 -17.45 -2.76
CA SER A 439 -9.32 -17.93 -1.68
C SER A 439 -8.93 -19.28 -1.09
N ASP A 440 -8.02 -20.04 -1.70
CA ASP A 440 -7.48 -21.27 -1.10
C ASP A 440 -6.36 -20.98 -0.10
N LEU A 441 -5.67 -19.84 -0.28
CA LEU A 441 -4.52 -19.47 0.53
C LEU A 441 -4.92 -19.26 2.01
N PRO A 442 -4.03 -19.62 2.96
CA PRO A 442 -4.19 -19.32 4.37
C PRO A 442 -3.84 -17.84 4.64
N VAL A 443 -4.68 -16.94 4.14
CA VAL A 443 -4.49 -15.47 4.21
C VAL A 443 -5.73 -14.75 4.75
N ALA A 444 -5.52 -13.57 5.32
CA ALA A 444 -6.60 -12.69 5.78
C ALA A 444 -6.25 -11.20 5.59
N GLY A 445 -7.26 -10.37 5.40
CA GLY A 445 -7.17 -8.91 5.31
C GLY A 445 -7.76 -8.23 6.55
N SER A 446 -7.26 -7.03 6.86
CA SER A 446 -7.72 -6.26 8.02
C SER A 446 -7.62 -4.76 7.79
N ALA A 447 -8.64 -4.03 8.24
CA ALA A 447 -8.63 -2.59 8.35
C ALA A 447 -9.09 -2.15 9.77
N PRO A 448 -8.19 -2.19 10.78
CA PRO A 448 -8.55 -2.01 12.19
C PRO A 448 -9.15 -0.63 12.50
N GLU A 449 -8.58 0.43 11.91
CA GLU A 449 -8.97 1.82 12.19
C GLU A 449 -9.39 2.56 10.91
N TRP A 450 -10.11 1.88 10.02
CA TRP A 450 -10.55 2.45 8.75
C TRP A 450 -11.46 3.68 8.95
N MET A 451 -11.46 4.58 7.96
CA MET A 451 -12.30 5.80 7.98
C MET A 451 -12.77 6.21 6.58
N SER A 452 -11.88 6.16 5.58
CA SER A 452 -12.18 6.66 4.24
C SER A 452 -12.97 5.67 3.37
N GLU A 453 -13.71 6.20 2.39
CA GLU A 453 -14.36 5.40 1.34
C GLU A 453 -13.35 4.58 0.52
N LYS A 454 -12.10 5.07 0.39
CA LYS A 454 -11.00 4.29 -0.20
C LYS A 454 -10.81 2.96 0.53
N ALA A 455 -10.86 2.95 1.87
CA ALA A 455 -10.72 1.71 2.64
C ALA A 455 -11.89 0.73 2.42
N ILE A 456 -13.09 1.24 2.10
CA ILE A 456 -14.26 0.42 1.71
C ILE A 456 -14.05 -0.20 0.34
N SER A 457 -13.54 0.55 -0.64
CA SER A 457 -13.13 0.02 -1.96
C SER A 457 -12.06 -1.07 -1.79
N ILE A 458 -11.03 -0.80 -0.99
CA ILE A 458 -9.94 -1.74 -0.69
C ILE A 458 -10.44 -3.04 -0.10
N GLY A 459 -11.26 -2.96 0.95
CA GLY A 459 -11.83 -4.16 1.54
C GLY A 459 -12.73 -4.93 0.57
N GLN A 460 -13.52 -4.22 -0.25
CA GLN A 460 -14.38 -4.87 -1.23
C GLN A 460 -13.57 -5.62 -2.30
N TYR A 461 -12.50 -5.04 -2.84
CA TYR A 461 -11.72 -5.73 -3.86
C TYR A 461 -10.88 -6.87 -3.29
N PHE A 462 -10.44 -6.81 -2.03
CA PHE A 462 -9.83 -7.96 -1.34
C PHE A 462 -10.85 -9.10 -1.18
N VAL A 463 -12.06 -8.79 -0.72
CA VAL A 463 -13.14 -9.77 -0.60
C VAL A 463 -13.49 -10.40 -1.95
N ALA A 464 -13.64 -9.58 -2.99
CA ALA A 464 -13.91 -10.04 -4.35
C ALA A 464 -12.74 -10.85 -4.94
N SER A 465 -11.53 -10.65 -4.43
CA SER A 465 -10.33 -11.42 -4.78
C SER A 465 -10.18 -12.71 -3.96
N GLY A 466 -11.12 -13.01 -3.05
CA GLY A 466 -11.11 -14.24 -2.26
C GLY A 466 -10.56 -14.10 -0.83
N VAL A 467 -10.27 -12.88 -0.37
CA VAL A 467 -9.66 -12.65 0.95
C VAL A 467 -10.71 -12.30 2.00
N TYR A 468 -10.74 -13.05 3.10
CA TYR A 468 -11.52 -12.70 4.29
C TYR A 468 -11.01 -11.39 4.89
N THR A 469 -11.87 -10.36 5.01
CA THR A 469 -11.46 -9.01 5.39
C THR A 469 -12.25 -8.50 6.59
N VAL A 470 -11.54 -8.19 7.68
CA VAL A 470 -12.13 -7.77 8.96
C VAL A 470 -11.95 -6.26 9.17
N PHE A 471 -13.03 -5.56 9.47
CA PHE A 471 -13.02 -4.14 9.82
C PHE A 471 -13.05 -3.97 11.34
N GLY A 472 -12.30 -3.00 11.87
CA GLY A 472 -12.23 -2.74 13.32
C GLY A 472 -13.05 -1.56 13.83
N VAL A 473 -13.79 -0.88 12.95
CA VAL A 473 -14.67 0.24 13.30
C VAL A 473 -16.05 0.06 12.64
N THR A 474 -17.06 0.77 13.16
CA THR A 474 -18.46 0.73 12.71
C THR A 474 -18.61 0.76 11.18
N LEU A 475 -19.38 -0.19 10.64
CA LEU A 475 -19.86 -0.17 9.25
C LEU A 475 -21.28 0.43 9.19
N PRO A 476 -21.59 1.34 8.25
CA PRO A 476 -22.92 1.95 8.11
C PRO A 476 -23.96 0.99 7.49
N ILE A 477 -23.94 -0.28 7.89
CA ILE A 477 -24.84 -1.36 7.42
C ILE A 477 -25.65 -1.98 8.57
N ALA A 478 -25.40 -1.57 9.82
CA ALA A 478 -26.02 -2.17 11.01
C ALA A 478 -27.56 -2.08 11.04
N GLY A 479 -28.15 -1.13 10.32
CA GLY A 479 -29.60 -1.00 10.15
C GLY A 479 -30.21 -1.96 9.10
N ALA A 480 -29.39 -2.74 8.39
CA ALA A 480 -29.81 -3.57 7.26
C ALA A 480 -29.33 -5.03 7.44
N PRO A 481 -29.93 -5.82 8.35
CA PRO A 481 -29.44 -7.15 8.71
C PRO A 481 -29.41 -8.14 7.54
N VAL A 482 -30.36 -8.05 6.61
CA VAL A 482 -30.37 -8.88 5.38
C VAL A 482 -29.17 -8.54 4.49
N PHE A 483 -28.84 -7.25 4.38
CA PHE A 483 -27.71 -6.79 3.61
C PHE A 483 -26.38 -7.16 4.27
N GLN A 484 -26.28 -6.99 5.59
CA GLN A 484 -25.12 -7.40 6.36
C GLN A 484 -24.85 -8.90 6.20
N LYS A 485 -25.90 -9.75 6.30
CA LYS A 485 -25.78 -11.19 6.07
C LYS A 485 -25.25 -11.50 4.67
N TYR A 486 -25.70 -10.77 3.66
CA TYR A 486 -25.21 -10.94 2.29
C TYR A 486 -23.70 -10.66 2.17
N LEU A 487 -23.20 -9.61 2.81
CA LEU A 487 -21.77 -9.27 2.81
C LEU A 487 -20.92 -10.23 3.66
N PHE A 488 -21.47 -10.73 4.78
CA PHE A 488 -20.71 -11.47 5.80
C PHE A 488 -20.78 -12.99 5.62
N GLU A 489 -21.77 -13.51 4.88
CA GLU A 489 -21.94 -14.94 4.66
C GLU A 489 -22.00 -15.27 3.16
N THR A 490 -22.91 -14.64 2.42
CA THR A 490 -23.13 -15.00 1.00
C THR A 490 -21.93 -14.68 0.11
N PHE A 491 -21.15 -13.64 0.43
CA PHE A 491 -19.91 -13.35 -0.29
C PHE A 491 -18.87 -14.46 -0.17
N GLU A 492 -18.80 -15.19 0.95
CA GLU A 492 -17.87 -16.32 1.08
C GLU A 492 -18.18 -17.40 0.05
N GLU A 493 -19.46 -17.70 -0.17
CA GLU A 493 -19.91 -18.67 -1.18
C GLU A 493 -19.64 -18.18 -2.61
N MET A 494 -19.73 -16.87 -2.83
CA MET A 494 -19.54 -16.28 -4.15
C MET A 494 -18.06 -16.17 -4.53
N TYR A 495 -17.27 -15.50 -3.69
CA TYR A 495 -15.91 -15.08 -4.00
C TYR A 495 -14.84 -15.90 -3.27
N GLY A 496 -15.20 -16.60 -2.19
CA GLY A 496 -14.28 -17.27 -1.27
C GLY A 496 -13.74 -16.36 -0.15
N GLY A 497 -13.93 -15.04 -0.30
CA GLY A 497 -13.70 -14.01 0.71
C GLY A 497 -15.02 -13.39 1.18
N MET A 498 -15.01 -12.73 2.33
CA MET A 498 -16.19 -12.10 2.92
C MET A 498 -15.80 -10.95 3.85
N TRP A 499 -16.76 -10.09 4.16
CA TRP A 499 -16.61 -9.03 5.16
C TRP A 499 -16.80 -9.60 6.55
N ASP A 500 -16.14 -8.99 7.53
CA ASP A 500 -16.48 -9.16 8.95
C ASP A 500 -16.20 -7.87 9.71
N LEU A 501 -16.75 -7.77 10.91
CA LEU A 501 -16.59 -6.66 11.83
C LEU A 501 -16.23 -7.20 13.21
N GLU A 502 -15.13 -6.71 13.77
CA GLU A 502 -14.74 -6.97 15.15
C GLU A 502 -13.93 -5.81 15.69
N VAL A 503 -14.47 -5.12 16.69
CA VAL A 503 -13.91 -3.88 17.25
C VAL A 503 -12.86 -4.19 18.32
N ASP A 504 -12.98 -5.33 19.00
CA ASP A 504 -11.96 -5.81 19.94
C ASP A 504 -10.75 -6.32 19.14
N PRO A 505 -9.59 -5.64 19.18
CA PRO A 505 -8.47 -5.95 18.29
C PRO A 505 -7.87 -7.34 18.53
N VAL A 506 -7.94 -7.87 19.76
CA VAL A 506 -7.49 -9.24 20.05
C VAL A 506 -8.45 -10.25 19.45
N LYS A 507 -9.77 -10.07 19.62
CA LYS A 507 -10.76 -10.94 18.97
C LYS A 507 -10.71 -10.83 17.45
N HIS A 508 -10.45 -9.64 16.93
CA HIS A 508 -10.27 -9.37 15.50
C HIS A 508 -9.12 -10.21 14.95
N ALA A 509 -7.94 -10.15 15.57
CA ALA A 509 -6.80 -10.99 15.20
C ALA A 509 -7.12 -12.49 15.34
N ARG A 510 -7.84 -12.88 16.40
CA ARG A 510 -8.24 -14.29 16.61
C ARG A 510 -9.21 -14.80 15.55
N LYS A 511 -10.13 -13.96 15.06
CA LYS A 511 -10.99 -14.31 13.91
C LYS A 511 -10.16 -14.53 12.64
N MET A 512 -9.18 -13.66 12.38
CA MET A 512 -8.25 -13.84 11.25
C MET A 512 -7.45 -15.14 11.36
N ILE A 513 -6.88 -15.43 12.53
CA ILE A 513 -6.14 -16.67 12.81
C ILE A 513 -7.04 -17.89 12.60
N ALA A 514 -8.28 -17.85 13.10
CA ALA A 514 -9.24 -18.93 12.91
C ALA A 514 -9.59 -19.16 11.43
N HIS A 515 -9.71 -18.08 10.64
CA HIS A 515 -9.91 -18.19 9.20
C HIS A 515 -8.69 -18.82 8.51
N ILE A 516 -7.48 -18.37 8.85
CA ILE A 516 -6.22 -18.94 8.36
C ILE A 516 -6.15 -20.44 8.67
N ASP A 517 -6.46 -20.84 9.91
CA ASP A 517 -6.47 -22.25 10.32
C ASP A 517 -7.54 -23.06 9.58
N LYS A 518 -8.73 -22.49 9.30
CA LYS A 518 -9.76 -23.12 8.46
C LYS A 518 -9.23 -23.41 7.06
N LYS A 519 -8.51 -22.47 6.44
CA LYS A 519 -7.90 -22.66 5.09
C LYS A 519 -6.77 -23.68 5.13
N ARG A 520 -5.90 -23.64 6.15
CA ARG A 520 -4.86 -24.67 6.37
C ARG A 520 -5.43 -26.08 6.46
N ALA A 521 -6.53 -26.25 7.20
CA ALA A 521 -7.20 -27.54 7.34
C ALA A 521 -7.81 -28.01 6.01
N ALA A 522 -8.40 -27.10 5.23
CA ALA A 522 -8.91 -27.42 3.89
C ALA A 522 -7.80 -27.88 2.92
N LEU A 523 -6.59 -27.32 3.07
CA LEU A 523 -5.39 -27.72 2.33
C LEU A 523 -4.69 -28.97 2.88
N GLY A 524 -5.11 -29.48 4.05
CA GLY A 524 -4.49 -30.63 4.71
C GLY A 524 -3.07 -30.37 5.27
N ILE A 525 -2.75 -29.11 5.59
CA ILE A 525 -1.46 -28.66 6.15
C ILE A 525 -1.57 -28.27 7.64
N ASP A 526 -2.67 -28.63 8.29
CA ASP A 526 -2.93 -28.43 9.73
C ASP A 526 -2.22 -29.45 10.62
N LYS A 527 -1.74 -30.55 10.05
CA LYS A 527 -1.05 -31.63 10.77
C LYS A 527 0.44 -31.65 10.42
N ALA A 528 1.27 -31.89 11.43
CA ALA A 528 2.68 -32.18 11.21
C ALA A 528 2.78 -33.41 10.30
N ARG A 529 3.34 -33.24 9.09
CA ARG A 529 3.69 -34.38 8.25
C ARG A 529 4.72 -35.21 9.01
N GLU A 530 4.40 -36.48 9.26
CA GLU A 530 5.36 -37.44 9.79
C GLU A 530 6.54 -37.48 8.82
N ARG A 531 7.74 -37.07 9.27
CA ARG A 531 8.95 -37.14 8.45
C ARG A 531 9.30 -38.62 8.30
N VAL A 532 8.71 -39.27 7.30
CA VAL A 532 9.12 -40.62 6.89
C VAL A 532 10.51 -40.47 6.28
N MET A 533 11.55 -40.87 7.03
CA MET A 533 12.87 -41.09 6.44
C MET A 533 12.76 -42.27 5.48
N VAL A 534 12.46 -41.97 4.22
CA VAL A 534 12.52 -42.96 3.15
C VAL A 534 13.98 -43.34 2.92
N ASP A 535 14.27 -44.63 3.14
CA ASP A 535 15.57 -45.19 2.79
C ASP A 535 15.78 -45.18 1.27
N MET A 536 17.00 -45.49 0.84
CA MET A 536 17.35 -45.48 -0.58
C MET A 536 16.60 -46.55 -1.39
N ALA A 537 16.00 -47.56 -0.75
CA ALA A 537 15.20 -48.57 -1.43
C ALA A 537 13.79 -48.03 -1.71
N ALA A 538 13.14 -47.41 -0.72
CA ALA A 538 11.83 -46.77 -0.87
C ALA A 538 11.86 -45.62 -1.90
N ARG A 539 12.96 -44.85 -1.96
CA ARG A 539 13.16 -43.82 -3.00
C ARG A 539 13.22 -44.37 -4.43
N ARG A 540 13.69 -45.60 -4.62
CA ARG A 540 13.74 -46.24 -5.95
C ARG A 540 12.37 -46.77 -6.38
N GLU A 541 11.53 -47.17 -5.44
CA GLU A 541 10.17 -47.66 -5.72
C GLU A 541 9.19 -46.52 -6.03
N MET A 542 9.41 -45.32 -5.47
CA MET A 542 8.58 -44.12 -5.74
C MET A 542 8.86 -43.44 -7.09
N ALA A 543 9.88 -43.88 -7.83
CA ALA A 543 10.30 -43.29 -9.11
C ALA A 543 9.75 -44.02 -10.34
N VAL A 544 8.71 -44.86 -10.16
CA VAL A 544 8.01 -45.59 -11.23
C VAL A 544 6.68 -44.93 -11.57
#